data_AF-A0A2G6F8D5-F1
#
_entry.id   AF-A0A2G6F8D5-F1
#
_cell.length_a   1.000
_cell.length_b   1.000
_cell.length_c   1.000
_cell.angle_alpha   90.00
_cell.angle_beta   90.00
_cell.angle_gamma   90.00
#
_symmetry.space_group_name_H-M   'P 1'
#
loop_
_entity.id
_entity.type
_entity.pdbx_description
1 polymer ?
#
loop_
_entity_poly.entity_id
_entity_poly.type
_entity_poly.pdbx_seq_one_letter_code
_entity_poly.pdbx_strand_id
1 'polypeptide(L)'
;MNLQKSPSFSKTIGSFFTGFGAGIVGSIVFGIVILLSWSVVGNSLIGAPAATATEIGVNTTIEKPHDLFLFFIILALFLAILSTSMAYTALSSITEDTYNKQATALTQSFYANLLFLVITIPVYIGFSGLKVQGLMLAAIIHITLSAVFTFFVQEFYAEKKYLIVRLYGVLISLLVFAVVVYALIDKNTSVLAFLALPFIYGLLNLFREMVESIYIWFYQTYGVDILNIETRYGQDFEDEIKQPK
;
A
#
# COMPACT_ATOMS: atom_id res chain seq x y z
N MET A 1 -24.42 -4.04 3.21
CA MET A 1 -24.13 -2.60 2.96
C MET A 1 -25.45 -1.93 2.66
N ASN A 2 -25.82 -0.86 3.39
CA ASN A 2 -27.04 -0.12 3.10
C ASN A 2 -26.73 0.92 2.01
N LEU A 3 -27.19 0.69 0.78
CA LEU A 3 -26.97 1.59 -0.37
C LEU A 3 -27.64 2.97 -0.20
N GLN A 4 -28.44 3.16 0.86
CA GLN A 4 -29.15 4.40 1.13
C GLN A 4 -28.26 5.55 1.61
N LYS A 5 -27.00 5.31 2.00
CA LYS A 5 -26.13 6.38 2.51
C LYS A 5 -24.73 6.33 1.92
N SER A 6 -24.38 7.35 1.14
CA SER A 6 -23.00 7.55 0.69
C SER A 6 -22.06 7.81 1.89
N PRO A 7 -20.80 7.37 1.82
CA PRO A 7 -19.78 7.77 2.76
C PRO A 7 -19.75 9.29 2.86
N SER A 8 -19.78 9.83 4.08
CA SER A 8 -19.62 11.27 4.26
C SER A 8 -18.19 11.68 3.94
N PHE A 9 -17.99 12.91 3.47
CA PHE A 9 -16.65 13.47 3.26
C PHE A 9 -15.74 13.30 4.49
N SER A 10 -16.31 13.48 5.69
CA SER A 10 -15.62 13.26 6.96
C SER A 10 -15.11 11.81 7.11
N LYS A 11 -15.92 10.82 6.72
CA LYS A 11 -15.51 9.41 6.73
C LYS A 11 -14.36 9.15 5.73
N THR A 12 -14.43 9.71 4.53
CA THR A 12 -13.37 9.57 3.51
C THR A 12 -12.04 10.15 3.98
N ILE A 13 -12.06 11.36 4.56
CA ILE A 13 -10.86 11.99 5.14
C ILE A 13 -10.37 11.22 6.36
N GLY A 14 -11.27 10.74 7.23
CA GLY A 14 -10.92 9.89 8.37
C GLY A 14 -10.20 8.62 7.95
N SER A 15 -10.69 7.95 6.91
CA SER A 15 -10.06 6.74 6.35
C SER A 15 -8.67 7.03 5.78
N PHE A 16 -8.48 8.17 5.09
CA PHE A 16 -7.14 8.61 4.66
C PHE A 16 -6.18 8.71 5.85
N PHE A 17 -6.58 9.35 6.95
CA PHE A 17 -5.74 9.49 8.14
C PHE A 17 -5.48 8.17 8.86
N THR A 18 -6.42 7.21 8.82
CA THR A 18 -6.19 5.84 9.30
C THR A 18 -5.04 5.18 8.54
N GLY A 19 -5.05 5.26 7.20
CA GLY A 19 -3.98 4.70 6.37
C GLY A 19 -2.66 5.46 6.53
N PHE A 20 -2.72 6.79 6.45
CA PHE A 20 -1.55 7.65 6.59
C PHE A 20 -0.88 7.52 7.96
N GLY A 21 -1.68 7.48 9.04
CA GLY A 21 -1.20 7.28 10.41
C GLY A 21 -0.53 5.93 10.62
N ALA A 22 -1.09 4.86 10.05
CA ALA A 22 -0.43 3.55 10.05
C ALA A 22 0.93 3.60 9.35
N GLY A 23 1.02 4.29 8.22
CA GLY A 23 2.29 4.47 7.51
C GLY A 23 3.32 5.29 8.29
N ILE A 24 2.88 6.29 9.08
CA ILE A 24 3.78 7.04 9.98
C ILE A 24 4.44 6.09 10.99
N VAL A 25 3.68 5.14 11.55
CA VAL A 25 4.24 4.14 12.49
C VAL A 25 5.40 3.38 11.84
N GLY A 26 5.24 2.93 10.59
CA GLY A 26 6.32 2.31 9.84
C GLY A 26 7.50 3.22 9.59
N SER A 27 7.27 4.47 9.20
CA SER A 27 8.35 5.44 8.97
C SER A 27 9.14 5.75 10.22
N ILE A 28 8.49 5.78 11.40
CA ILE A 28 9.18 5.91 12.69
C ILE A 28 10.07 4.68 12.94
N VAL A 29 9.53 3.47 12.76
CA VAL A 29 10.30 2.22 12.91
C VAL A 29 11.49 2.20 11.95
N PHE A 30 11.27 2.58 10.68
CA PHE A 30 12.33 2.70 9.68
C PHE A 30 13.44 3.65 10.16
N GLY A 31 13.08 4.85 10.61
CA GLY A 31 14.03 5.84 11.12
C GLY A 31 14.82 5.34 12.31
N ILE A 32 14.17 4.70 13.30
CA ILE A 32 14.82 4.13 14.47
C ILE A 32 15.85 3.08 14.05
N VAL A 33 15.47 2.12 13.19
CA VAL A 33 16.39 1.05 12.77
C VAL A 33 17.57 1.62 11.98
N ILE A 34 17.34 2.53 11.04
CA ILE A 34 18.42 3.16 10.26
C ILE A 34 19.41 3.92 11.17
N LEU A 35 18.91 4.70 12.14
CA LEU A 35 19.76 5.44 13.08
C LEU A 35 20.59 4.50 13.97
N LEU A 36 19.99 3.43 14.48
CA LEU A 36 20.68 2.41 15.26
C LEU A 36 21.73 1.66 14.42
N SER A 37 21.38 1.28 13.19
CA SER A 37 22.30 0.63 12.26
C SER A 37 23.49 1.52 11.91
N TRP A 38 23.26 2.82 11.71
CA TRP A 38 24.33 3.79 11.50
C TRP A 38 25.26 3.89 12.71
N SER A 39 24.71 3.87 13.93
CA SER A 39 25.52 3.88 15.17
C SER A 39 26.45 2.67 15.31
N VAL A 40 26.06 1.50 14.79
CA VAL A 40 26.83 0.26 14.93
C VAL A 40 27.81 0.06 13.78
N VAL A 41 27.39 0.39 12.56
CA VAL A 41 28.10 0.01 11.33
C VAL A 41 28.70 1.20 10.60
N GLY A 42 28.32 2.44 10.95
CA GLY A 42 28.72 3.66 10.22
C GLY A 42 30.23 3.78 10.00
N ASN A 43 31.04 3.45 11.01
CA ASN A 43 32.50 3.49 10.93
C ASN A 43 33.09 2.42 9.98
N SER A 44 32.40 1.29 9.81
CA SER A 44 32.79 0.21 8.90
C SER A 44 32.45 0.51 7.44
N LEU A 45 31.68 1.57 7.16
CA LEU A 45 31.22 1.95 5.81
C LEU A 45 32.12 2.98 5.12
N ILE A 46 33.11 3.54 5.82
CA ILE A 46 33.99 4.60 5.30
C ILE A 46 34.94 4.09 4.19
N GLY A 47 34.99 2.78 3.94
CA GLY A 47 35.78 2.16 2.87
C GLY A 47 34.95 1.29 1.93
N ALA A 48 33.88 1.83 1.34
CA ALA A 48 33.07 1.08 0.37
C ALA A 48 33.95 0.60 -0.80
N PRO A 49 33.97 -0.70 -1.13
CA PRO A 49 34.71 -1.20 -2.27
C PRO A 49 34.08 -0.67 -3.56
N ALA A 50 34.87 -0.02 -4.40
CA ALA A 50 34.44 0.37 -5.74
C ALA A 50 34.10 -0.90 -6.54
N ALA A 51 32.87 -1.02 -7.02
CA ALA A 51 32.47 -2.08 -7.92
C ALA A 51 32.49 -1.54 -9.35
N THR A 52 33.18 -2.23 -10.25
CA THR A 52 33.03 -1.99 -11.69
C THR A 52 31.74 -2.65 -12.16
N ALA A 53 30.74 -1.84 -12.49
CA ALA A 53 29.56 -2.30 -13.20
C ALA A 53 29.82 -2.19 -14.71
N THR A 54 29.75 -3.31 -15.41
CA THR A 54 29.82 -3.39 -16.87
C THR A 54 28.40 -3.27 -17.43
N GLU A 55 27.93 -2.04 -17.64
CA GLU A 55 26.75 -1.82 -18.48
C GLU A 55 27.19 -1.64 -19.93
N ILE A 56 26.83 -2.57 -20.82
CA ILE A 56 26.92 -2.47 -22.29
C ILE A 56 28.22 -1.78 -22.76
N GLY A 57 29.38 -2.39 -22.45
CA GLY A 57 30.68 -1.92 -22.96
C GLY A 57 31.24 -0.63 -22.35
N VAL A 58 30.56 -0.03 -21.36
CA VAL A 58 31.08 1.11 -20.60
C VAL A 58 31.38 0.65 -19.17
N ASN A 59 32.66 0.70 -18.78
CA ASN A 59 33.08 0.44 -17.41
C ASN A 59 32.78 1.68 -16.57
N THR A 60 31.65 1.67 -15.87
CA THR A 60 31.37 2.67 -14.82
C THR A 60 31.78 2.10 -13.47
N THR A 61 32.69 2.79 -12.77
CA THR A 61 32.93 2.54 -11.34
C THR A 61 31.74 3.09 -10.57
N ILE A 62 30.92 2.21 -10.02
CA ILE A 62 29.80 2.57 -9.15
C ILE A 62 30.23 2.19 -7.73
N GLU A 63 30.11 3.14 -6.81
CA GLU A 63 30.25 2.84 -5.38
C GLU A 63 29.11 1.90 -4.98
N LYS A 64 29.42 0.61 -4.82
CA LYS A 64 28.44 -0.37 -4.37
C LYS A 64 28.26 -0.19 -2.85
N PRO A 65 27.01 -0.11 -2.36
CA PRO A 65 26.78 -0.14 -0.92
C PRO A 65 27.32 -1.44 -0.32
N HIS A 66 28.01 -1.34 0.82
CA HIS A 66 28.55 -2.49 1.53
C HIS A 66 27.42 -3.50 1.85
N ASP A 67 27.65 -4.80 1.63
CA ASP A 67 26.60 -5.84 1.75
C ASP A 67 25.95 -5.85 3.14
N LEU A 68 26.74 -5.57 4.18
CA LEU A 68 26.27 -5.45 5.56
C LEU A 68 25.32 -4.26 5.75
N PHE A 69 25.52 -3.14 5.05
CA PHE A 69 24.59 -2.00 5.06
C PHE A 69 23.30 -2.32 4.31
N LEU A 70 23.41 -3.00 3.16
CA LEU A 70 22.25 -3.48 2.42
C LEU A 70 21.36 -4.40 3.27
N PHE A 71 21.96 -5.32 4.03
CA PHE A 71 21.23 -6.16 4.97
C PHE A 71 20.41 -5.35 5.99
N PHE A 72 21.02 -4.33 6.60
CA PHE A 72 20.31 -3.47 7.55
C PHE A 72 19.20 -2.64 6.90
N ILE A 73 19.39 -2.16 5.67
CA ILE A 73 18.32 -1.48 4.92
C ILE A 73 17.14 -2.42 4.67
N ILE A 74 17.40 -3.63 4.19
CA ILE A 74 16.34 -4.62 3.90
C ILE A 74 15.58 -4.94 5.19
N LEU A 75 16.31 -5.17 6.30
CA LEU A 75 15.72 -5.42 7.61
C LEU A 75 14.89 -4.24 8.11
N ALA A 76 15.43 -3.01 8.03
CA ALA A 76 14.74 -1.80 8.46
C ALA A 76 13.44 -1.61 7.68
N LEU A 77 13.48 -1.79 6.36
CA LEU A 77 12.29 -1.63 5.54
C LEU A 77 11.27 -2.73 5.83
N PHE A 78 11.70 -3.98 5.98
CA PHE A 78 10.80 -5.07 6.35
C PHE A 78 10.07 -4.78 7.68
N LEU A 79 10.80 -4.37 8.72
CA LEU A 79 10.19 -4.03 10.00
C LEU A 79 9.25 -2.82 9.90
N ALA A 80 9.56 -1.84 9.05
CA ALA A 80 8.71 -0.70 8.77
C ALA A 80 7.40 -1.10 8.05
N ILE A 81 7.49 -1.95 7.04
CA ILE A 81 6.34 -2.50 6.31
C ILE A 81 5.49 -3.36 7.24
N LEU A 82 6.12 -4.21 8.05
CA LEU A 82 5.43 -5.09 8.99
C LEU A 82 4.66 -4.28 10.03
N SER A 83 5.33 -3.32 10.68
CA SER A 83 4.69 -2.44 11.66
C SER A 83 3.57 -1.60 11.05
N THR A 84 3.75 -1.08 9.84
CA THR A 84 2.68 -0.39 9.09
C THR A 84 1.49 -1.30 8.86
N SER A 85 1.72 -2.52 8.37
CA SER A 85 0.65 -3.46 8.00
C SER A 85 -0.16 -3.90 9.23
N MET A 86 0.53 -4.12 10.35
CA MET A 86 -0.11 -4.44 11.64
C MET A 86 -0.89 -3.24 12.19
N ALA A 87 -0.28 -2.05 12.20
CA ALA A 87 -0.94 -0.82 12.66
C ALA A 87 -2.16 -0.50 11.79
N TYR A 88 -2.04 -0.65 10.48
CA TYR A 88 -3.13 -0.44 9.53
C TYR A 88 -4.29 -1.40 9.81
N THR A 89 -4.01 -2.70 9.99
CA THR A 89 -5.06 -3.69 10.29
C THR A 89 -5.70 -3.49 11.65
N ALA A 90 -4.93 -3.06 12.65
CA ALA A 90 -5.50 -2.70 13.94
C ALA A 90 -6.40 -1.45 13.82
N LEU A 91 -5.91 -0.36 13.23
CA LEU A 91 -6.64 0.90 13.12
C LEU A 91 -7.86 0.79 12.20
N SER A 92 -7.77 0.10 11.07
CA SER A 92 -8.91 -0.11 10.16
C SER A 92 -10.00 -0.94 10.83
N SER A 93 -9.63 -1.97 11.61
CA SER A 93 -10.61 -2.79 12.32
C SER A 93 -11.36 -2.06 13.44
N ILE A 94 -10.73 -1.07 14.09
CA ILE A 94 -11.37 -0.22 15.11
C ILE A 94 -12.27 0.84 14.47
N THR A 95 -11.85 1.40 13.33
CA THR A 95 -12.56 2.51 12.67
C THR A 95 -13.67 2.04 11.75
N GLU A 96 -13.59 0.81 11.24
CA GLU A 96 -14.59 0.21 10.39
C GLU A 96 -15.15 -1.04 11.09
N ASP A 97 -16.37 -0.93 11.63
CA ASP A 97 -17.15 -2.01 12.26
C ASP A 97 -17.41 -3.23 11.34
N THR A 98 -16.80 -3.29 10.16
CA THR A 98 -16.97 -4.37 9.20
C THR A 98 -15.96 -5.50 9.40
N TYR A 99 -14.83 -5.26 10.08
CA TYR A 99 -13.75 -6.25 10.16
C TYR A 99 -13.90 -7.17 11.39
N ASN A 100 -14.93 -8.03 11.40
CA ASN A 100 -15.18 -8.99 12.48
C ASN A 100 -14.09 -10.08 12.64
N LYS A 101 -13.18 -10.22 11.67
CA LYS A 101 -12.11 -11.23 11.63
C LYS A 101 -10.72 -10.61 11.78
N GLN A 102 -10.57 -9.61 12.67
CA GLN A 102 -9.34 -8.84 12.88
C GLN A 102 -8.10 -9.73 13.13
N ALA A 103 -8.20 -10.70 14.05
CA ALA A 103 -7.07 -11.58 14.39
C ALA A 103 -6.57 -12.39 13.17
N THR A 104 -7.50 -12.86 12.34
CA THR A 104 -7.18 -13.57 11.09
C THR A 104 -6.53 -12.63 10.07
N ALA A 105 -7.07 -11.43 9.88
CA ALA A 105 -6.50 -10.44 8.97
C ALA A 105 -5.07 -10.02 9.39
N LEU A 106 -4.82 -9.83 10.69
CA LEU A 106 -3.49 -9.57 11.23
C LEU A 106 -2.53 -10.72 10.94
N THR A 107 -2.96 -11.96 11.23
CA THR A 107 -2.14 -13.16 11.04
C THR A 107 -1.77 -13.37 9.57
N GLN A 108 -2.73 -13.21 8.65
CA GLN A 108 -2.48 -13.34 7.22
C GLN A 108 -1.57 -12.23 6.69
N SER A 109 -1.78 -10.99 7.15
CA SER A 109 -0.91 -9.86 6.79
C SER A 109 0.52 -10.06 7.30
N PHE A 110 0.70 -10.65 8.48
CA PHE A 110 2.01 -10.97 9.04
C PHE A 110 2.75 -12.01 8.17
N TYR A 111 2.10 -13.15 7.89
CA TYR A 111 2.72 -14.21 7.10
C TYR A 111 3.03 -13.79 5.67
N ALA A 112 2.16 -12.98 5.06
CA ALA A 112 2.41 -12.46 3.72
C ALA A 112 3.61 -11.51 3.67
N ASN A 113 3.78 -10.65 4.68
CA ASN A 113 4.96 -9.79 4.75
C ASN A 113 6.26 -10.60 4.93
N LEU A 114 6.23 -11.72 5.65
CA LEU A 114 7.38 -12.64 5.70
C LEU A 114 7.68 -13.26 4.32
N LEU A 115 6.64 -13.65 3.58
CA LEU A 115 6.78 -14.17 2.23
C LEU A 115 7.36 -13.10 1.28
N PHE A 116 6.86 -11.86 1.34
CA PHE A 116 7.38 -10.76 0.51
C PHE A 116 8.81 -10.38 0.85
N LEU A 117 9.23 -10.48 2.12
CA LEU A 117 10.65 -10.34 2.47
C LEU A 117 11.50 -11.32 1.66
N VAL A 118 11.15 -12.62 1.67
CA VAL A 118 11.93 -13.64 0.96
C VAL A 118 11.94 -13.38 -0.55
N ILE A 119 10.79 -13.04 -1.13
CA ILE A 119 10.64 -12.78 -2.58
C ILE A 119 11.38 -11.50 -3.01
N THR A 120 11.47 -10.50 -2.14
CA THR A 120 12.08 -9.21 -2.47
C THR A 120 13.59 -9.18 -2.29
N ILE A 121 14.19 -10.10 -1.51
CA ILE A 121 15.66 -10.19 -1.36
C ILE A 121 16.39 -10.24 -2.73
N PRO A 122 16.03 -11.11 -3.69
CA PRO A 122 16.64 -11.11 -5.02
C PRO A 122 16.50 -9.77 -5.75
N VAL A 123 15.38 -9.07 -5.56
CA VAL A 123 15.14 -7.73 -6.13
C VAL A 123 16.18 -6.75 -5.56
N TYR A 124 16.35 -6.70 -4.24
CA TYR A 124 17.38 -5.84 -3.63
C TYR A 124 18.79 -6.14 -4.13
N ILE A 125 19.14 -7.42 -4.26
CA ILE A 125 20.47 -7.83 -4.76
C ILE A 125 20.63 -7.37 -6.21
N GLY A 126 19.62 -7.59 -7.06
CA GLY A 126 19.64 -7.16 -8.47
C GLY A 126 19.76 -5.65 -8.64
N PHE A 127 19.10 -4.88 -7.77
CA PHE A 127 19.16 -3.41 -7.78
C PHE A 127 20.35 -2.82 -7.00
N SER A 128 21.08 -3.62 -6.21
CA SER A 128 22.22 -3.15 -5.39
C SER A 128 23.43 -2.68 -6.19
N GLY A 129 23.56 -3.11 -7.45
CA GLY A 129 24.59 -2.65 -8.37
C GLY A 129 24.28 -1.30 -9.03
N LEU A 130 23.07 -0.78 -8.84
CA LEU A 130 22.66 0.52 -9.34
C LEU A 130 22.91 1.60 -8.28
N LYS A 131 22.87 2.88 -8.68
CA LYS A 131 22.94 4.03 -7.76
C LYS A 131 21.84 3.94 -6.68
N VAL A 132 21.88 4.82 -5.67
CA VAL A 132 20.90 4.89 -4.56
C VAL A 132 19.43 4.82 -5.04
N GLN A 133 19.12 5.34 -6.23
CA GLN A 133 17.80 5.27 -6.85
C GLN A 133 17.34 3.82 -7.12
N GLY A 134 18.25 2.90 -7.45
CA GLY A 134 17.94 1.48 -7.66
C GLY A 134 17.45 0.80 -6.38
N LEU A 135 18.15 1.06 -5.26
CA LEU A 135 17.70 0.58 -3.95
C LEU A 135 16.36 1.19 -3.54
N MET A 136 16.14 2.47 -3.84
CA MET A 136 14.84 3.11 -3.61
C MET A 136 13.74 2.44 -4.45
N LEU A 137 14.01 2.10 -5.71
CA LEU A 137 13.04 1.42 -6.56
C LEU A 137 12.69 0.03 -6.02
N ALA A 138 13.67 -0.75 -5.57
CA ALA A 138 13.44 -2.03 -4.90
C ALA A 138 12.58 -1.86 -3.62
N ALA A 139 12.84 -0.80 -2.84
CA ALA A 139 12.03 -0.45 -1.68
C ALA A 139 10.58 -0.12 -2.03
N ILE A 140 10.36 0.71 -3.05
CA ILE A 140 9.01 1.06 -3.52
C ILE A 140 8.25 -0.19 -4.01
N ILE A 141 8.92 -1.11 -4.71
CA ILE A 141 8.30 -2.38 -5.13
C ILE A 141 7.88 -3.21 -3.92
N HIS A 142 8.76 -3.38 -2.93
CA HIS A 142 8.45 -4.12 -1.71
C HIS A 142 7.27 -3.48 -0.95
N ILE A 143 7.33 -2.17 -0.72
CA ILE A 143 6.24 -1.40 -0.08
C ILE A 143 4.92 -1.59 -0.82
N THR A 144 4.93 -1.47 -2.15
CA THR A 144 3.72 -1.54 -2.98
C THR A 144 3.08 -2.91 -2.92
N LEU A 145 3.86 -3.98 -3.11
CA LEU A 145 3.36 -5.36 -3.05
C LEU A 145 2.76 -5.66 -1.67
N SER A 146 3.48 -5.31 -0.60
CA SER A 146 3.01 -5.54 0.76
C SER A 146 1.76 -4.73 1.10
N ALA A 147 1.68 -3.45 0.70
CA ALA A 147 0.52 -2.60 0.97
C ALA A 147 -0.73 -3.09 0.24
N VAL A 148 -0.61 -3.39 -1.05
CA VAL A 148 -1.73 -3.91 -1.86
C VAL A 148 -2.22 -5.25 -1.34
N PHE A 149 -1.31 -6.15 -0.96
CA PHE A 149 -1.70 -7.43 -0.39
C PHE A 149 -2.40 -7.28 0.97
N THR A 150 -1.83 -6.48 1.88
CA THR A 150 -2.44 -6.21 3.20
C THR A 150 -3.84 -5.63 3.04
N PHE A 151 -4.01 -4.72 2.07
CA PHE A 151 -5.31 -4.18 1.71
C PHE A 151 -6.27 -5.29 1.22
N PHE A 152 -5.84 -6.15 0.31
CA PHE A 152 -6.70 -7.25 -0.18
C PHE A 152 -7.11 -8.22 0.90
N VAL A 153 -6.20 -8.59 1.80
CA VAL A 153 -6.52 -9.42 2.97
C VAL A 153 -7.70 -8.83 3.73
N GLN A 154 -7.64 -7.53 4.02
CA GLN A 154 -8.73 -6.84 4.70
C GLN A 154 -10.03 -6.89 3.88
N GLU A 155 -10.00 -6.50 2.61
CA GLU A 155 -11.20 -6.48 1.78
C GLU A 155 -11.86 -7.85 1.62
N PHE A 156 -11.07 -8.93 1.52
CA PHE A 156 -11.61 -10.29 1.47
C PHE A 156 -12.31 -10.67 2.77
N TYR A 157 -11.74 -10.31 3.93
CA TYR A 157 -12.36 -10.60 5.23
C TYR A 157 -13.52 -9.66 5.60
N ALA A 158 -13.65 -8.52 4.93
CA ALA A 158 -14.78 -7.60 5.09
C ALA A 158 -16.05 -8.03 4.35
N GLU A 159 -15.97 -9.04 3.47
CA GLU A 159 -17.11 -9.63 2.75
C GLU A 159 -18.03 -8.58 2.09
N LYS A 160 -17.44 -7.54 1.48
CA LYS A 160 -18.19 -6.42 0.87
C LYS A 160 -18.82 -6.84 -0.47
N LYS A 161 -20.11 -6.52 -0.65
CA LYS A 161 -20.89 -6.78 -1.88
C LYS A 161 -20.26 -6.16 -3.15
N TYR A 162 -19.57 -5.01 -3.03
CA TYR A 162 -18.99 -4.26 -4.17
C TYR A 162 -17.45 -4.24 -4.15
N LEU A 163 -16.83 -5.40 -3.98
CA LEU A 163 -15.36 -5.54 -3.98
C LEU A 163 -14.70 -4.95 -5.25
N ILE A 164 -15.33 -5.12 -6.42
CA ILE A 164 -14.81 -4.63 -7.70
C ILE A 164 -14.70 -3.09 -7.74
N VAL A 165 -15.63 -2.37 -7.12
CA VAL A 165 -15.62 -0.91 -7.04
C VAL A 165 -14.42 -0.44 -6.23
N ARG A 166 -14.16 -1.11 -5.11
CA ARG A 166 -13.01 -0.83 -4.25
C ARG A 166 -11.68 -1.13 -4.95
N LEU A 167 -11.63 -2.18 -5.79
CA LEU A 167 -10.47 -2.50 -6.61
C LEU A 167 -10.13 -1.38 -7.61
N TYR A 168 -11.12 -0.72 -8.21
CA TYR A 168 -10.84 0.46 -9.04
C TYR A 168 -10.22 1.61 -8.25
N GLY A 169 -10.65 1.81 -6.99
CA GLY A 169 -10.00 2.74 -6.07
C GLY A 169 -8.52 2.41 -5.83
N VAL A 170 -8.19 1.13 -5.65
CA VAL A 170 -6.79 0.66 -5.54
C VAL A 170 -5.98 1.03 -6.78
N LEU A 171 -6.50 0.74 -7.98
CA LEU A 171 -5.77 1.05 -9.22
C LEU A 171 -5.48 2.55 -9.37
N ILE A 172 -6.45 3.41 -9.05
CA ILE A 172 -6.26 4.86 -9.07
C ILE A 172 -5.22 5.29 -8.02
N SER A 173 -5.29 4.73 -6.80
CA SER A 173 -4.30 5.03 -5.75
C SER A 173 -2.87 4.68 -6.17
N LEU A 174 -2.68 3.55 -6.85
CA LEU A 174 -1.37 3.11 -7.36
C LEU A 174 -0.86 4.03 -8.46
N LEU A 175 -1.75 4.49 -9.34
CA LEU A 175 -1.38 5.45 -10.38
C LEU A 175 -0.93 6.79 -9.78
N VAL A 176 -1.68 7.31 -8.81
CA VAL A 176 -1.32 8.56 -8.13
C VAL A 176 -0.04 8.39 -7.32
N PHE A 177 0.13 7.25 -6.63
CA PHE A 177 1.36 6.94 -5.90
C PHE A 177 2.57 6.86 -6.84
N ALA A 178 2.43 6.24 -8.01
CA ALA A 178 3.49 6.19 -9.02
C ALA A 178 3.89 7.59 -9.51
N VAL A 179 2.94 8.50 -9.69
CA VAL A 179 3.22 9.91 -10.03
C VAL A 179 4.00 10.61 -8.91
N VAL A 180 3.65 10.37 -7.64
CA VAL A 180 4.40 10.91 -6.49
C VAL A 180 5.83 10.37 -6.44
N VAL A 181 6.00 9.06 -6.64
CA VAL A 181 7.32 8.41 -6.70
C VAL A 181 8.15 9.02 -7.82
N TYR A 182 7.61 9.11 -9.04
CA TYR A 182 8.29 9.72 -10.19
C TYR A 182 8.72 11.16 -9.93
N ALA A 183 7.87 11.97 -9.29
CA ALA A 183 8.17 13.36 -8.99
C ALA A 183 9.29 13.55 -7.95
N LEU A 184 9.47 12.58 -7.04
CA LEU A 184 10.35 12.70 -5.88
C LEU A 184 11.65 11.87 -5.98
N ILE A 185 11.69 10.81 -6.79
CA ILE A 185 12.80 9.85 -6.79
C ILE A 185 14.15 10.50 -7.10
N ASP A 186 14.17 11.46 -8.03
CA ASP A 186 15.38 12.19 -8.44
C ASP A 186 15.62 13.48 -7.64
N LYS A 187 14.57 14.06 -7.05
CA LYS A 187 14.65 15.35 -6.37
C LYS A 187 14.95 15.22 -4.88
N ASN A 188 14.33 14.25 -4.22
CA ASN A 188 14.46 14.08 -2.77
C ASN A 188 14.14 12.62 -2.36
N THR A 189 15.09 11.73 -2.66
CA THR A 189 15.00 10.31 -2.34
C THR A 189 14.82 10.06 -0.83
N SER A 190 15.41 10.90 0.04
CA SER A 190 15.27 10.80 1.49
C SER A 190 13.83 11.07 1.94
N VAL A 191 13.20 12.14 1.47
CA VAL A 191 11.79 12.43 1.78
C VAL A 191 10.88 11.32 1.24
N LEU A 192 11.16 10.80 0.04
CA LEU A 192 10.41 9.68 -0.52
C LEU A 192 10.50 8.43 0.38
N ALA A 193 11.69 8.11 0.91
CA ALA A 193 11.89 6.96 1.81
C ALA A 193 10.97 7.02 3.04
N PHE A 194 10.84 8.20 3.65
CA PHE A 194 10.02 8.38 4.85
C PHE A 194 8.53 8.58 4.56
N LEU A 195 8.16 9.08 3.38
CA LEU A 195 6.76 9.33 3.03
C LEU A 195 6.10 8.23 2.20
N ALA A 196 6.86 7.29 1.65
CA ALA A 196 6.31 6.22 0.81
C ALA A 196 5.23 5.40 1.52
N LEU A 197 5.49 4.93 2.75
CA LEU A 197 4.53 4.16 3.54
C LEU A 197 3.29 4.98 3.94
N PRO A 198 3.41 6.19 4.52
CA PRO A 198 2.27 7.07 4.77
C PRO A 198 1.43 7.33 3.52
N PHE A 199 2.08 7.65 2.39
CA PHE A 199 1.35 7.98 1.18
C PHE A 199 0.63 6.80 0.57
N ILE A 200 1.28 5.64 0.40
CA ILE A 200 0.60 4.52 -0.26
C ILE A 200 -0.63 4.07 0.55
N TYR A 201 -0.52 3.95 1.87
CA TYR A 201 -1.65 3.54 2.71
C TYR A 201 -2.73 4.63 2.80
N GLY A 202 -2.34 5.90 2.88
CA GLY A 202 -3.29 7.01 2.83
C GLY A 202 -4.07 7.05 1.51
N LEU A 203 -3.36 6.95 0.38
CA LEU A 203 -3.96 6.99 -0.96
C LEU A 203 -4.86 5.77 -1.20
N LEU A 204 -4.45 4.56 -0.80
CA LEU A 204 -5.27 3.34 -0.90
C LEU A 204 -6.64 3.54 -0.24
N ASN A 205 -6.66 4.06 1.00
CA ASN A 205 -7.89 4.32 1.72
C ASN A 205 -8.72 5.45 1.11
N LEU A 206 -8.06 6.56 0.74
CA LEU A 206 -8.73 7.72 0.17
C LEU A 206 -9.47 7.37 -1.12
N PHE A 207 -8.78 6.76 -2.08
CA PHE A 207 -9.36 6.44 -3.38
C PHE A 207 -10.35 5.28 -3.31
N ARG A 208 -10.17 4.32 -2.38
CA ARG A 208 -11.19 3.30 -2.11
C ARG A 208 -12.52 3.94 -1.72
N GLU A 209 -12.53 4.77 -0.67
CA GLU A 209 -13.77 5.40 -0.20
C GLU A 209 -14.32 6.40 -1.22
N MET A 210 -13.47 7.11 -1.97
CA MET A 210 -13.91 8.07 -2.98
C MET A 210 -14.61 7.39 -4.15
N VAL A 211 -14.04 6.30 -4.69
CA VAL A 211 -14.67 5.55 -5.79
C VAL A 211 -15.96 4.87 -5.32
N GLU A 212 -15.98 4.33 -4.11
CA GLU A 212 -17.21 3.80 -3.50
C GLU A 212 -18.29 4.89 -3.35
N SER A 213 -17.90 6.10 -2.94
CA SER A 213 -18.83 7.23 -2.82
C SER A 213 -19.40 7.66 -4.17
N ILE A 214 -18.57 7.71 -5.21
CA ILE A 214 -19.00 8.01 -6.58
C ILE A 214 -19.97 6.94 -7.08
N TYR A 215 -19.69 5.67 -6.80
CA TYR A 215 -20.59 4.57 -7.16
C TYR A 215 -21.96 4.68 -6.50
N ILE A 216 -22.00 4.92 -5.19
CA ILE A 216 -23.26 5.07 -4.45
C ILE A 216 -24.01 6.30 -4.92
N TRP A 217 -23.33 7.41 -5.20
CA TRP A 217 -23.96 8.61 -5.75
C TRP A 217 -24.60 8.34 -7.11
N PHE A 218 -23.92 7.59 -7.98
CA PHE A 218 -24.48 7.15 -9.26
C PHE A 218 -25.73 6.28 -9.05
N TYR A 219 -25.64 5.28 -8.19
CA TYR A 219 -26.78 4.42 -7.84
C TYR A 219 -27.97 5.23 -7.30
N GLN A 220 -27.74 6.19 -6.41
CA GLN A 220 -28.80 7.04 -5.83
C GLN A 220 -29.43 7.99 -6.85
N THR A 221 -28.65 8.47 -7.82
CA THR A 221 -29.12 9.42 -8.84
C THR A 221 -29.93 8.71 -9.93
N TYR A 222 -29.49 7.54 -10.36
CA TYR A 222 -30.10 6.83 -11.50
C TYR A 222 -31.00 5.66 -11.08
N GLY A 223 -30.96 5.22 -9.82
CA GLY A 223 -31.74 4.09 -9.31
C GLY A 223 -31.30 2.71 -9.83
N VAL A 224 -30.29 2.66 -10.71
CA VAL A 224 -29.84 1.42 -11.37
C VAL A 224 -28.54 0.93 -10.73
N ASP A 225 -28.58 -0.28 -10.18
CA ASP A 225 -27.40 -0.98 -9.66
C ASP A 225 -26.72 -1.79 -10.77
N ILE A 226 -25.83 -1.15 -11.52
CA ILE A 226 -25.18 -1.78 -12.70
C ILE A 226 -24.38 -3.04 -12.33
N LEU A 227 -23.85 -3.09 -11.10
CA LEU A 227 -23.00 -4.20 -10.65
C LEU A 227 -23.75 -5.25 -9.85
N ASN A 228 -25.05 -5.06 -9.58
CA ASN A 228 -25.84 -6.10 -8.94
C ASN A 228 -26.25 -7.15 -9.98
N ILE A 229 -25.68 -8.34 -9.84
CA ILE A 229 -25.99 -9.48 -10.71
C ILE A 229 -27.43 -9.98 -10.45
N GLU A 230 -28.03 -9.60 -9.31
CA GLU A 230 -29.40 -9.97 -8.93
C GLU A 230 -30.47 -9.04 -9.51
N THR A 231 -30.13 -7.85 -10.00
CA THR A 231 -31.08 -7.03 -10.78
C THR A 231 -31.32 -7.71 -12.12
N ARG A 232 -32.30 -8.61 -12.16
CA ARG A 232 -32.84 -9.17 -13.40
C ARG A 232 -33.44 -8.02 -14.18
N TYR A 233 -32.70 -7.53 -15.17
CA TYR A 233 -33.16 -6.60 -16.21
C TYR A 233 -34.54 -7.07 -16.73
N GLY A 234 -35.62 -6.47 -16.19
CA GLY A 234 -37.00 -6.70 -16.63
C GLY A 234 -37.97 -7.38 -15.64
N GLN A 235 -37.54 -7.93 -14.51
CA GLN A 235 -38.50 -8.55 -13.56
C GLN A 235 -38.98 -7.62 -12.44
N ASP A 236 -38.17 -6.65 -12.04
CA ASP A 236 -38.54 -5.71 -10.96
C ASP A 236 -39.65 -4.73 -11.39
N PHE A 237 -39.90 -4.59 -12.69
CA PHE A 237 -41.03 -3.83 -13.24
C PHE A 237 -42.32 -4.65 -13.37
N GLU A 238 -42.26 -5.98 -13.40
CA GLU A 238 -43.48 -6.80 -13.52
C GLU A 238 -44.26 -6.88 -12.19
N ASP A 239 -43.56 -6.81 -11.06
CA ASP A 239 -44.20 -6.89 -9.74
C ASP A 239 -44.86 -5.57 -9.32
N GLU A 240 -44.41 -4.42 -9.84
CA GLU A 240 -45.10 -3.13 -9.67
C GLU A 240 -46.34 -2.99 -10.57
N ILE A 241 -46.38 -3.64 -11.73
CA ILE A 241 -47.52 -3.57 -12.67
C ILE A 241 -48.65 -4.54 -12.27
N LYS A 242 -48.36 -5.62 -11.52
CA LYS A 242 -49.33 -6.65 -11.12
C LYS A 242 -50.11 -6.35 -9.83
N GLN A 243 -49.93 -5.19 -9.22
CA GLN A 243 -50.84 -4.71 -8.17
C GLN A 243 -51.70 -3.53 -8.65
N PRO A 244 -52.75 -3.77 -9.46
CA PRO A 244 -53.86 -2.83 -9.51
C PRO A 244 -54.59 -2.88 -8.16
N LYS A 245 -54.84 -1.69 -7.60
CA LYS A 245 -55.72 -1.46 -6.45
C LYS A 245 -57.10 -2.09 -6.64
#